data_AF-A0A4V0Z3S7-F1
#
_entry.id   AF-A0A4V0Z3S7-F1
#
_cell.length_a   1.000
_cell.length_b   1.000
_cell.length_c   1.000
_cell.angle_alpha   90.00
_cell.angle_beta   90.00
_cell.angle_gamma   90.00
#
_symmetry.space_group_name_H-M   'P 1'
#
loop_
_entity.id
_entity.type
_entity.pdbx_description
1 polymer ?
#
loop_
_entity_poly.entity_id
_entity_poly.type
_entity_poly.pdbx_seq_one_letter_code
_entity_poly.pdbx_strand_id
1 'polypeptide(L)'
;MLSPGNAPETLFGFDFGIKRIGVAMGNTMIGQASPLAVIKAIDNQSRFAEIKTLIDKWGPTRFIVGLPLHPDGAEHEMTARCRRFANQLHGRFDIPVELVDERYSSAVLSQKRGEVIDDRAAAVILQQYFDQHPN
;
A
#
# COMPACT_ATOMS: atom_id res chain seq x y z
N MET A 1 4.25 -25.12 21.95
CA MET A 1 4.94 -23.91 22.44
C MET A 1 5.37 -23.16 21.19
N LEU A 2 4.67 -22.07 20.84
CA LEU A 2 4.99 -21.26 19.65
C LEU A 2 6.33 -20.55 19.92
N SER A 3 7.26 -20.62 18.97
CA SER A 3 8.52 -19.87 19.05
C SER A 3 8.22 -18.37 19.26
N PRO A 4 9.03 -17.59 19.99
CA PRO A 4 8.78 -16.16 20.24
C PRO A 4 8.89 -15.25 19.00
N GLY A 5 8.83 -15.78 17.79
CA GLY A 5 8.97 -15.04 16.53
C GLY A 5 7.64 -14.96 15.79
N ASN A 6 7.18 -13.74 15.53
CA ASN A 6 5.99 -13.33 14.79
C ASN A 6 4.65 -13.41 15.54
N ALA A 7 4.43 -12.44 16.44
CA ALA A 7 3.08 -11.95 16.65
C ALA A 7 2.49 -11.46 15.30
N PRO A 8 1.17 -11.61 15.07
CA PRO A 8 0.55 -11.10 13.85
C PRO A 8 0.80 -9.60 13.70
N GLU A 9 1.31 -9.21 12.54
CA GLU A 9 1.53 -7.81 12.18
C GLU A 9 0.26 -7.26 11.52
N THR A 10 -0.15 -6.05 11.90
CA THR A 10 -1.16 -5.26 11.16
C THR A 10 -0.44 -4.42 10.12
N LEU A 11 -0.83 -4.53 8.86
CA LEU A 11 -0.21 -3.84 7.74
C LEU A 11 -1.19 -2.85 7.13
N PHE A 12 -0.68 -1.70 6.70
CA PHE A 12 -1.40 -0.82 5.78
C PHE A 12 -0.84 -0.93 4.36
N GLY A 13 -1.74 -0.99 3.38
CA GLY A 13 -1.44 -0.87 1.96
C GLY A 13 -1.82 0.50 1.44
N PHE A 14 -1.01 1.08 0.55
CA PHE A 14 -1.25 2.38 -0.05
C PHE A 14 -1.18 2.31 -1.58
N ASP A 15 -2.21 2.83 -2.23
CA ASP A 15 -2.21 3.21 -3.64
C ASP A 15 -2.04 4.72 -3.74
N PHE A 16 -0.84 5.18 -4.10
CA PHE A 16 -0.53 6.61 -4.16
C PHE A 16 -0.93 7.22 -5.49
N GLY A 17 -1.94 8.10 -5.47
CA GLY A 17 -2.28 9.00 -6.56
C GLY A 17 -2.08 10.47 -6.18
N ILE A 18 -1.84 11.32 -7.18
CA ILE A 18 -1.65 12.77 -6.96
C ILE A 18 -2.90 13.43 -6.33
N LYS A 19 -4.10 12.98 -6.73
CA LYS A 19 -5.38 13.54 -6.27
C LYS A 19 -5.96 12.84 -5.05
N ARG A 20 -5.62 11.56 -4.85
CA ARG A 20 -6.17 10.73 -3.78
C ARG A 20 -5.21 9.59 -3.47
N ILE A 21 -5.25 9.10 -2.24
CA ILE A 21 -4.53 7.91 -1.81
C ILE A 21 -5.53 6.89 -1.33
N GLY A 22 -5.54 5.71 -1.95
CA GLY A 22 -6.26 4.56 -1.43
C GLY A 22 -5.48 3.97 -0.26
N VAL A 23 -6.18 3.61 0.82
CA VAL A 23 -5.60 2.93 1.98
C VAL A 23 -6.33 1.62 2.19
N ALA A 24 -5.58 0.55 2.42
CA ALA A 24 -6.09 -0.76 2.81
C ALA A 24 -5.42 -1.24 4.10
N MET A 25 -6.02 -2.21 4.75
CA MET A 25 -5.50 -2.84 5.95
C MET A 25 -5.62 -4.35 5.83
N GLY A 26 -4.69 -5.07 6.46
CA GLY A 26 -4.73 -6.51 6.61
C GLY A 26 -3.83 -6.93 7.77
N ASN A 27 -3.80 -8.22 8.06
CA ASN A 27 -2.88 -8.76 9.05
C ASN A 27 -2.22 -10.03 8.53
N THR A 28 -0.99 -10.29 8.98
CA THR A 28 -0.23 -11.46 8.52
C THR A 28 -0.94 -12.76 8.85
N MET A 29 -1.51 -12.93 10.05
CA MET A 29 -2.19 -14.17 10.46
C MET A 29 -3.31 -14.64 9.50
N ILE A 30 -4.18 -13.75 9.04
CA ILE A 30 -5.25 -14.09 8.09
C ILE A 30 -4.75 -14.02 6.64
N GLY A 31 -3.78 -13.13 6.35
CA GLY A 31 -3.25 -12.93 5.01
C GLY A 31 -4.27 -12.32 4.03
N GLN A 32 -5.25 -11.57 4.54
CA GLN A 32 -6.29 -10.93 3.74
C GLN A 32 -6.25 -9.41 3.87
N ALA A 33 -6.35 -8.72 2.73
CA ALA A 33 -6.43 -7.27 2.65
C ALA A 33 -7.88 -6.78 2.45
N SER A 34 -8.23 -5.66 3.05
CA SER A 34 -9.51 -4.97 2.86
C SER A 34 -9.32 -3.47 2.71
N PRO A 35 -10.12 -2.78 1.87
CA PRO A 35 -10.11 -1.33 1.79
C PRO A 35 -10.41 -0.71 3.15
N LEU A 36 -9.68 0.35 3.51
CA LEU A 36 -9.83 1.06 4.78
C LEU A 36 -10.35 2.49 4.59
N ALA A 37 -9.73 3.26 3.70
CA ALA A 37 -10.07 4.68 3.50
C ALA A 37 -9.58 5.20 2.14
N VAL A 38 -10.08 6.38 1.75
CA VAL A 38 -9.54 7.17 0.63
C VAL A 38 -9.24 8.57 1.12
N ILE A 39 -7.96 8.93 1.14
CA ILE A 39 -7.47 10.26 1.55
C ILE A 39 -7.50 11.17 0.32
N LYS A 40 -8.24 12.28 0.39
CA LYS A 40 -8.41 13.25 -0.72
C LYS A 40 -7.68 14.59 -0.49
N ALA A 41 -6.84 14.66 0.54
CA ALA A 41 -6.07 15.86 0.87
C ALA A 41 -5.19 16.34 -0.30
N ILE A 42 -5.27 17.65 -0.54
CA ILE A 42 -4.59 18.34 -1.65
C ILE A 42 -3.11 18.58 -1.29
N ASP A 43 -2.82 18.97 -0.05
CA ASP A 43 -1.48 19.27 0.43
C ASP A 43 -0.88 18.10 1.23
N ASN A 44 0.45 18.12 1.40
CA ASN A 44 1.16 17.07 2.10
C ASN A 44 0.86 17.04 3.61
N GLN A 45 0.65 18.18 4.25
CA GLN A 45 0.46 18.24 5.71
C GLN A 45 -0.86 17.56 6.09
N SER A 46 -1.95 17.94 5.42
CA SER A 46 -3.28 17.35 5.63
C SER A 46 -3.27 15.84 5.34
N ARG A 47 -2.59 15.42 4.27
CA ARG A 47 -2.44 14.00 3.91
C ARG A 47 -1.80 13.19 5.03
N PHE A 48 -0.67 13.65 5.57
CA PHE A 48 0.02 12.92 6.64
C PHE A 48 -0.72 12.99 7.98
N ALA A 49 -1.51 14.03 8.22
CA ALA A 49 -2.38 14.10 9.40
C ALA A 49 -3.51 13.04 9.35
N GLU A 50 -4.14 12.84 8.18
CA GLU A 50 -5.12 11.77 7.99
C GLU A 50 -4.50 10.38 8.16
N ILE A 51 -3.31 10.15 7.59
CA ILE A 51 -2.56 8.89 7.76
C ILE A 51 -2.25 8.65 9.25
N LYS A 52 -1.78 9.68 9.96
CA LYS A 52 -1.51 9.60 11.40
C LYS A 52 -2.75 9.22 12.21
N THR A 53 -3.91 9.77 11.86
CA THR A 53 -5.19 9.41 12.49
C THR A 53 -5.52 7.93 12.30
N LEU A 54 -5.24 7.36 11.12
CA LEU A 54 -5.42 5.92 10.87
C LEU A 54 -4.40 5.08 11.66
N ILE A 55 -3.14 5.52 11.72
CA ILE A 55 -2.08 4.84 12.48
C ILE A 55 -2.46 4.77 13.96
N ASP A 56 -2.86 5.90 14.55
CA ASP A 56 -3.22 5.98 15.97
C ASP A 56 -4.44 5.09 16.30
N LYS A 57 -5.33 4.89 15.32
CA LYS A 57 -6.54 4.06 15.49
C LYS A 57 -6.25 2.55 15.38
N TRP A 58 -5.38 2.14 14.47
CA TRP A 58 -5.24 0.71 14.10
C TRP A 58 -3.87 0.10 14.42
N GLY A 59 -2.87 0.91 14.77
CA GLY A 59 -1.54 0.44 15.17
C GLY A 59 -0.83 -0.45 14.14
N PRO A 60 -0.71 -0.05 12.86
CA PRO A 60 0.05 -0.81 11.87
C PRO A 60 1.54 -0.86 12.23
N THR A 61 2.18 -1.98 11.98
CA THR A 61 3.62 -2.18 12.22
C THR A 61 4.45 -2.15 10.94
N ARG A 62 3.80 -2.09 9.77
CA ARG A 62 4.46 -2.05 8.46
C ARG A 62 3.55 -1.43 7.41
N PHE A 63 4.17 -0.74 6.44
CA PHE A 63 3.49 -0.13 5.31
C PHE A 63 3.93 -0.76 3.99
N ILE A 64 2.95 -0.98 3.12
CA ILE A 64 3.15 -1.49 1.77
C ILE A 64 2.69 -0.40 0.79
N VAL A 65 3.55 0.01 -0.12
CA VAL A 65 3.23 1.05 -1.11
C VAL A 65 3.33 0.48 -2.51
N GLY A 66 2.28 0.69 -3.30
CA GLY A 66 2.26 0.35 -4.72
C GLY A 66 3.31 1.11 -5.51
N LEU A 67 4.05 0.38 -6.34
CA LEU A 67 5.08 0.92 -7.20
C LEU A 67 4.73 0.63 -8.67
N PRO A 68 4.11 1.60 -9.37
CA PRO A 68 3.89 1.47 -10.80
C PRO A 68 5.25 1.47 -11.49
N LEU A 69 5.51 0.49 -12.34
CA LEU A 69 6.70 0.42 -13.21
C LEU A 69 6.20 0.16 -14.64
N HIS A 70 6.67 0.90 -15.64
CA HIS A 70 6.32 0.53 -17.01
C HIS A 70 7.19 -0.63 -17.52
N PRO A 71 6.72 -1.33 -18.56
CA PRO A 71 7.49 -2.34 -19.28
C PRO A 71 8.66 -1.78 -20.12
N ASP A 72 8.67 -0.48 -20.46
CA ASP A 72 9.49 0.09 -21.54
C ASP A 72 10.70 0.94 -21.09
N GLY A 73 10.86 1.19 -19.78
CA GLY A 73 12.11 1.69 -19.19
C GLY A 73 12.36 3.20 -19.27
N ALA A 74 11.37 4.02 -19.60
CA ALA A 74 11.49 5.49 -19.59
C ALA A 74 11.38 6.12 -18.18
N GLU A 75 11.78 7.39 -18.01
CA GLU A 75 11.72 8.08 -16.71
C GLU A 75 10.28 8.17 -16.17
N HIS A 76 10.04 7.51 -15.04
CA HIS A 76 8.73 7.43 -14.41
C HIS A 76 8.57 8.43 -13.27
N GLU A 77 8.02 9.61 -13.58
CA GLU A 77 7.68 10.60 -12.56
C GLU A 77 6.78 10.02 -11.46
N MET A 78 5.84 9.12 -11.79
CA MET A 78 4.96 8.50 -10.80
C MET A 78 5.73 7.54 -9.89
N THR A 79 6.58 6.68 -10.43
CA THR A 79 7.46 5.81 -9.62
C THR A 79 8.32 6.63 -8.67
N ALA A 80 8.91 7.73 -9.15
CA ALA A 80 9.69 8.64 -8.32
C ALA A 80 8.84 9.27 -7.20
N ARG A 81 7.60 9.67 -7.50
CA ARG A 81 6.64 10.18 -6.52
C ARG A 81 6.24 9.11 -5.50
N CYS A 82 5.97 7.87 -5.89
CA CYS A 82 5.67 6.76 -4.98
C CYS A 82 6.85 6.45 -4.05
N ARG A 83 8.08 6.41 -4.58
CA ARG A 83 9.30 6.24 -3.77
C ARG A 83 9.48 7.39 -2.78
N ARG A 84 9.25 8.63 -3.22
CA ARG A 84 9.28 9.79 -2.33
C ARG A 84 8.21 9.67 -1.24
N PHE A 85 6.99 9.26 -1.58
CA PHE A 85 5.91 9.04 -0.62
C PHE A 85 6.28 7.95 0.41
N ALA A 86 6.84 6.82 -0.03
CA ALA A 86 7.32 5.75 0.85
C ALA A 86 8.42 6.24 1.81
N ASN A 87 9.42 6.98 1.32
CA ASN A 87 10.45 7.57 2.16
C ASN A 87 9.86 8.58 3.17
N GLN A 88 8.86 9.33 2.75
CA GLN A 88 8.15 10.30 3.59
C GLN A 88 7.28 9.64 4.67
N LEU A 89 6.70 8.48 4.40
CA LEU A 89 6.00 7.65 5.40
C LEU A 89 7.00 7.16 6.45
N HIS A 90 8.09 6.53 6.00
CA HIS A 90 9.12 6.01 6.90
C HIS A 90 9.68 7.11 7.80
N GLY A 91 10.18 8.21 7.21
CA GLY A 91 10.81 9.29 7.98
C GLY A 91 9.87 10.07 8.90
N ARG A 92 8.55 9.96 8.75
CA ARG A 92 7.57 10.63 9.62
C ARG A 92 7.08 9.77 10.77
N PHE A 93 6.96 8.46 10.54
CA PHE A 93 6.27 7.56 11.47
C PHE A 93 7.18 6.48 12.03
N ASP A 94 8.41 6.34 11.54
CA ASP A 94 9.37 5.31 11.95
C ASP A 94 8.82 3.88 11.82
N ILE A 95 7.92 3.69 10.86
CA ILE A 95 7.33 2.40 10.51
C ILE A 95 8.05 1.89 9.24
N PRO A 96 8.48 0.61 9.19
CA PRO A 96 9.06 0.02 7.99
C PRO A 96 8.13 0.13 6.78
N VAL A 97 8.71 0.45 5.62
CA VAL A 97 7.97 0.60 4.36
C VAL A 97 8.57 -0.29 3.29
N GLU A 98 7.72 -1.07 2.63
CA GLU A 98 8.07 -1.93 1.51
C GLU A 98 7.33 -1.50 0.23
N LEU A 99 7.96 -1.73 -0.91
CA LEU A 99 7.42 -1.38 -2.22
C LEU A 99 7.00 -2.65 -2.95
N VAL A 100 5.79 -2.65 -3.51
CA VAL A 100 5.26 -3.77 -4.30
C VAL A 100 5.19 -3.37 -5.77
N ASP A 101 5.84 -4.17 -6.61
CA ASP A 101 5.85 -3.98 -8.06
C ASP A 101 4.48 -4.35 -8.67
N GLU A 102 3.82 -3.36 -9.28
CA GLU A 102 2.48 -3.51 -9.84
C GLU A 102 2.44 -4.18 -11.24
N ARG A 103 3.60 -4.47 -11.86
CA ARG A 103 3.66 -5.06 -13.22
C ARG A 103 2.96 -6.42 -13.33
N TYR A 104 2.95 -7.20 -12.25
CA TYR A 104 2.28 -8.51 -12.23
C TYR A 104 0.76 -8.41 -12.32
N SER A 105 0.18 -7.33 -11.77
CA SER A 105 -1.27 -7.13 -11.82
C SER A 105 -1.77 -6.95 -13.25
N SER A 106 -1.03 -6.24 -14.12
CA SER A 106 -1.48 -5.94 -15.48
C SER A 106 -1.55 -7.16 -16.41
N ALA A 107 -0.69 -8.15 -16.20
CA ALA A 107 -0.68 -9.40 -16.99
C ALA A 107 -1.81 -10.35 -16.53
N VAL A 108 -2.03 -10.47 -15.22
CA VAL A 108 -3.07 -11.35 -14.64
C VAL A 108 -4.48 -10.72 -14.74
N LEU A 109 -4.59 -9.39 -14.71
CA LEU A 109 -5.86 -8.66 -14.84
C LEU A 109 -6.28 -8.39 -16.29
N SER A 110 -5.53 -8.85 -17.29
CA SER A 110 -5.88 -8.68 -18.71
C SER A 110 -7.23 -9.31 -19.11
N GLN A 111 -7.81 -10.18 -18.27
CA GLN A 111 -9.18 -10.70 -18.44
C GLN A 111 -10.29 -9.87 -17.77
N LYS A 112 -9.97 -8.81 -17.00
CA LYS A 112 -10.96 -7.99 -16.26
C LYS A 112 -10.80 -6.48 -16.47
N ARG A 113 -10.08 -6.05 -17.52
CA ARG A 113 -9.73 -4.62 -17.80
C ARG A 113 -10.83 -3.83 -18.54
N GLY A 114 -12.09 -4.08 -18.22
CA GLY A 114 -13.19 -3.17 -18.51
C GLY A 114 -13.96 -2.94 -17.22
N GLU A 115 -13.93 -1.71 -16.69
CA GLU A 115 -14.80 -1.23 -15.59
C GLU A 115 -14.42 -1.51 -14.13
N VAL A 116 -13.14 -1.71 -13.78
CA VAL A 116 -12.73 -1.67 -12.36
C VAL A 116 -11.72 -0.55 -12.13
N ILE A 117 -12.22 0.69 -12.10
CA ILE A 117 -11.55 1.82 -11.44
C ILE A 117 -11.97 1.77 -9.96
N ASP A 118 -11.75 0.64 -9.28
CA ASP A 118 -12.32 0.44 -7.95
C ASP A 118 -11.51 1.18 -6.88
N ASP A 119 -12.25 1.65 -5.89
CA ASP A 119 -11.83 2.04 -4.53
C ASP A 119 -11.03 0.96 -3.76
N ARG A 120 -10.64 -0.14 -4.41
CA ARG A 120 -9.96 -1.31 -3.86
C ARG A 120 -8.50 -1.48 -4.29
N ALA A 121 -7.93 -0.58 -5.10
CA ALA A 121 -6.56 -0.71 -5.62
C ALA A 121 -5.51 -0.96 -4.50
N ALA A 122 -5.59 -0.21 -3.40
CA ALA A 122 -4.72 -0.41 -2.24
C ALA A 122 -4.85 -1.81 -1.60
N ALA A 123 -6.06 -2.40 -1.64
CA ALA A 123 -6.29 -3.74 -1.12
C ALA A 123 -5.71 -4.80 -2.06
N VAL A 124 -5.76 -4.58 -3.38
CA VAL A 124 -5.09 -5.46 -4.36
C VAL A 124 -3.58 -5.46 -4.15
N ILE A 125 -2.98 -4.28 -3.98
CA ILE A 125 -1.54 -4.14 -3.69
C ILE A 125 -1.16 -4.91 -2.42
N LEU A 126 -1.92 -4.72 -1.33
CA LEU A 126 -1.65 -5.40 -0.06
C LEU A 126 -1.91 -6.91 -0.15
N GLN A 127 -2.92 -7.34 -0.90
CA GLN A 127 -3.17 -8.77 -1.11
C GLN A 127 -2.02 -9.41 -1.89
N GLN A 128 -1.52 -8.76 -2.94
CA GLN A 128 -0.36 -9.24 -3.68
C GLN A 128 0.86 -9.42 -2.77
N TYR A 129 1.06 -8.50 -1.80
CA TYR A 129 2.14 -8.65 -0.81
C TYR A 129 1.96 -9.91 0.05
N PHE A 130 0.76 -10.17 0.58
CA PHE A 130 0.48 -11.37 1.36
C PHE A 130 0.63 -12.65 0.53
N ASP A 131 0.16 -12.65 -0.72
CA ASP A 131 0.26 -13.82 -1.59
C ASP A 131 1.73 -14.18 -1.92
N GLN A 132 2.62 -13.20 -1.93
CA GLN A 132 4.07 -13.38 -2.13
C GLN A 132 4.82 -13.77 -0.85
N HIS A 133 4.21 -13.54 0.32
CA HIS A 133 4.78 -13.81 1.64
C HIS A 133 3.79 -14.64 2.49
N PRO A 134 3.47 -15.87 2.06
CA PRO A 134 2.59 -16.74 2.84
C PRO A 134 3.22 -17.04 4.22
N ASN A 135 2.37 -17.11 5.25
CA ASN A 135 2.75 -17.49 6.61
C ASN A 135 3.40 -18.87 6.70
#